data_AF-A0A2C9CEX7-F1
#
_entry.id   AF-A0A2C9CEX7-F1
#
_cell.length_a   1.000
_cell.length_b   1.000
_cell.length_c   1.000
_cell.angle_alpha   90.00
_cell.angle_beta   90.00
_cell.angle_gamma   90.00
#
_symmetry.space_group_name_H-M   'P 1'
#
loop_
_entity.id
_entity.type
_entity.pdbx_description
1 polymer ?
#
loop_
_entity_poly.entity_id
_entity_poly.type
_entity_poly.pdbx_seq_one_letter_code
_entity_poly.pdbx_strand_id
1 'polypeptide(L)' 'MDFSRILQIAGIIVALHALYFGIVKDSMKMEMIMLFIGVVMFYFGRLSGSKR' A
#
# COMPACT_ATOMS: atom_id res chain seq x y z
N MET A 1 -7.91 0.03 -18.04
CA MET A 1 -7.65 0.20 -16.60
C MET A 1 -6.45 1.14 -16.49
N ASP A 2 -6.63 2.35 -15.97
CA ASP A 2 -5.53 3.33 -15.88
C ASP A 2 -4.45 2.87 -14.90
N PHE A 3 -3.20 3.19 -15.22
CA PHE A 3 -2.03 2.87 -14.40
C PHE A 3 -2.18 3.37 -12.95
N SER A 4 -2.85 4.51 -12.74
CA SER A 4 -3.19 5.06 -11.44
C SER A 4 -4.11 4.15 -10.60
N ARG A 5 -5.06 3.44 -11.22
CA ARG A 5 -5.89 2.43 -10.54
C ARG A 5 -5.10 1.19 -10.19
N ILE A 6 -4.21 0.74 -11.08
CA ILE A 6 -3.32 -0.41 -10.82
C ILE A 6 -2.45 -0.13 -9.59
N LEU A 7 -1.86 1.06 -9.52
CA LEU A 7 -1.00 1.47 -8.41
C LEU A 7 -1.78 1.57 -7.08
N GLN A 8 -3.02 2.08 -7.11
CA GLN A 8 -3.89 2.11 -5.93
C GLN A 8 -4.22 0.70 -5.43
N ILE A 9 -4.59 -0.22 -6.32
CA ILE A 9 -4.91 -1.61 -5.95
C ILE A 9 -3.68 -2.29 -5.36
N ALA A 10 -2.51 -2.12 -5.99
CA ALA A 10 -1.25 -2.65 -5.47
C ALA A 10 -0.92 -2.11 -4.07
N GLY A 11 -1.10 -0.80 -3.84
CA GLY A 11 -0.89 -0.19 -2.53
C GLY A 11 -1.81 -0.77 -1.44
N ILE A 12 -3.09 -0.99 -1.76
CA ILE A 12 -4.06 -1.63 -0.84
C ILE A 12 -3.63 -3.06 -0.51
N ILE A 13 -3.23 -3.85 -1.50
CA ILE A 13 -2.80 -5.24 -1.29
C ILE A 13 -1.58 -5.29 -0.36
N VAL A 14 -0.59 -4.41 -0.59
CA VAL A 14 0.61 -4.32 0.27
C VAL A 14 0.25 -3.91 1.69
N ALA A 15 -0.65 -2.93 1.86
CA ALA A 15 -1.08 -2.49 3.19
C ALA A 15 -1.84 -3.60 3.94
N LEU A 16 -2.73 -4.34 3.27
CA LEU A 16 -3.44 -5.48 3.85
C LEU A 16 -2.49 -6.63 4.21
N HIS A 17 -1.50 -6.91 3.35
CA HIS A 17 -0.48 -7.92 3.61
C HIS A 17 0.35 -7.56 4.85
N ALA A 18 0.74 -6.30 4.99
CA ALA A 18 1.48 -5.80 6.15
C ALA A 18 0.62 -5.78 7.44
N LEU A 19 -0.68 -5.56 7.32
CA LEU A 19 -1.58 -5.69 8.48
C LEU A 19 -1.71 -7.16 8.91
N TYR A 20 -1.87 -8.07 7.95
CA TYR A 20 -2.01 -9.49 8.21
C TYR A 20 -0.74 -10.08 8.83
N PHE A 21 0.43 -9.84 8.21
CA PHE A 21 1.68 -10.37 8.74
C PHE A 21 2.14 -9.64 10.01
N GLY A 22 1.79 -8.36 10.21
CA GLY A 22 2.04 -7.65 11.46
C GLY A 22 1.30 -8.21 12.66
N ILE A 23 0.14 -8.84 12.44
CA ILE A 23 -0.59 -9.56 13.49
C ILE A 23 0.03 -10.95 13.73
N VAL A 24 0.56 -11.59 12.67
CA VAL A 24 1.02 -12.99 12.71
C VAL A 24 2.51 -13.13 13.09
N LYS A 25 3.35 -12.15 12.79
CA LYS A 25 4.79 -12.13 13.09
C LYS A 25 5.12 -10.99 14.05
N ASP A 26 5.83 -11.30 15.13
CA ASP A 26 6.37 -10.34 16.12
C ASP A 26 7.37 -9.29 15.54
N SER A 27 7.64 -9.27 14.23
CA SER A 27 8.54 -8.30 13.62
C SER A 27 7.82 -7.01 13.21
N MET A 28 7.24 -6.29 14.17
CA MET A 28 6.47 -5.05 13.93
C MET A 28 7.21 -4.00 13.09
N LYS A 29 8.55 -3.94 13.16
CA LYS A 29 9.35 -2.94 12.42
C LYS A 29 9.24 -3.09 10.90
N MET A 30 9.35 -4.31 10.37
CA MET A 30 9.30 -4.55 8.92
C MET A 30 7.89 -4.36 8.39
N GLU A 31 6.90 -4.75 9.19
CA GLU A 31 5.48 -4.64 8.88
C GLU A 31 5.06 -3.17 8.78
N MET A 32 5.49 -2.33 9.74
CA MET A 32 5.27 -0.88 9.68
C MET A 32 5.89 -0.23 8.43
N ILE A 33 7.06 -0.69 7.99
CA ILE A 33 7.70 -0.19 6.76
C ILE A 33 6.89 -0.59 5.53
N MET A 34 6.45 -1.85 5.44
CA MET A 34 5.61 -2.31 4.32
C MET A 34 4.26 -1.58 4.28
N LEU A 35 3.67 -1.36 5.45
CA LEU A 35 2.40 -0.64 5.59
C LEU A 35 2.54 0.82 5.14
N PHE A 36 3.64 1.47 5.52
CA PHE A 36 3.98 2.80 5.02
C PHE A 36 4.14 2.82 3.49
N ILE A 37 4.87 1.87 2.92
CA ILE A 37 5.05 1.76 1.46
C ILE A 37 3.70 1.56 0.75
N GLY A 38 2.84 0.68 1.26
CA GLY A 38 1.50 0.44 0.71
C GLY A 38 0.64 1.71 0.70
N VAL A 39 0.63 2.46 1.81
CA VAL A 39 -0.10 3.73 1.91
C VAL A 39 0.46 4.79 0.95
N VAL A 40 1.79 4.91 0.85
CA VAL A 40 2.43 5.84 -0.09
C VAL A 40 2.07 5.51 -1.53
N MET A 41 2.16 4.25 -1.93
CA MET A 41 1.77 3.80 -3.28
C MET A 41 0.30 4.10 -3.59
N PHE A 42 -0.60 3.84 -2.63
CA PHE A 42 -2.01 4.15 -2.77
C PHE A 42 -2.25 5.66 -2.97
N TYR A 43 -1.64 6.50 -2.13
CA TYR A 43 -1.81 7.95 -2.19
C TYR A 43 -1.20 8.54 -3.48
N PHE A 44 -0.05 8.03 -3.91
CA PHE A 44 0.60 8.44 -5.15
C PHE A 44 -0.25 8.07 -6.37
N GLY A 45 -0.81 6.86 -6.39
CA GLY A 45 -1.76 6.44 -7.42
C GLY A 45 -3.04 7.28 -7.42
N ARG A 46 -3.50 7.75 -6.25
CA ARG A 46 -4.67 8.64 -6.14
C ARG A 46 -4.37 10.05 -6.64
N LEU A 47 -3.23 10.64 -6.27
CA LEU A 47 -2.80 11.95 -6.77
C LEU A 47 -2.56 11.94 -8.27
N SER A 48 -1.92 10.90 -8.79
CA SER A 48 -1.65 10.77 -10.23
C SER A 48 -2.92 10.48 -11.04
N GLY A 49 -3.92 9.81 -10.44
CA GLY A 49 -5.23 9.61 -11.06
C GLY A 49 -6.13 10.85 -10.98
N SER A 50 -5.94 11.71 -9.98
CA SER A 50 -6.71 12.94 -9.78
C SER A 50 -6.25 14.12 -10.65
N LYS A 51 -5.12 13.99 -11.36
CA LYS A 51 -4.57 15.01 -12.27
C LYS A 51 -5.02 14.87 -13.74
N ARG A 52 -5.83 13.86 -14.06
CA ARG A 52 -6.55 13.73 -15.34
C ARG A 52 -8.00 14.14 -15.14
#